data_AF-A0A1J3CPR8-F1
#
_entry.id   AF-A0A1J3CPR8-F1
#
_cell.length_a   1.000
_cell.length_b   1.000
_cell.length_c   1.000
_cell.angle_alpha   90.00
_cell.angle_beta   90.00
_cell.angle_gamma   90.00
#
_symmetry.space_group_name_H-M   'P 1'
#
loop_
_entity.id
_entity.type
_entity.pdbx_description
1 polymer ?
#
loop_
_entity_poly.entity_id
_entity_poly.type
_entity_poly.pdbx_seq_one_letter_code
_entity_poly.pdbx_strand_id
1 'polypeptide(L)'
;MELQLIMELQMQERLCVVPVFYGLEPSAVRHQQGSFDLERYNRPETADKVLRWRQALNLIAGISGVESRLCSDETSLVGKIADFVSRRTTLMHSIDLSNIVGGDTHM
;
A
#
# COMPACT_ATOMS: atom_id res chain seq x y z
N MET A 1 -9.35 0.46 12.69
CA MET A 1 -9.33 -0.65 11.72
C MET A 1 -7.93 -0.74 11.13
N GLU A 2 -7.44 -1.93 10.82
CA GLU A 2 -6.05 -2.16 10.38
C GLU A 2 -5.66 -1.29 9.18
N LEU A 3 -6.47 -1.26 8.12
CA LEU A 3 -6.18 -0.48 6.92
C LEU A 3 -6.01 1.03 7.22
N GLN A 4 -6.81 1.57 8.13
CA GLN A 4 -6.69 2.98 8.53
C GLN A 4 -5.33 3.24 9.19
N LEU A 5 -4.91 2.38 10.12
CA LEU A 5 -3.60 2.48 10.79
C LEU A 5 -2.45 2.31 9.80
N ILE A 6 -2.56 1.37 8.88
CA ILE A 6 -1.57 1.16 7.80
C ILE A 6 -1.41 2.44 6.98
N MET A 7 -2.52 3.07 6.58
CA MET A 7 -2.47 4.32 5.82
C MET A 7 -1.93 5.50 6.64
N GLU A 8 -2.28 5.61 7.92
CA GLU A 8 -1.71 6.62 8.82
C GLU A 8 -0.18 6.49 8.92
N LEU A 9 0.34 5.27 9.08
CA LEU A 9 1.78 5.01 9.13
C LEU A 9 2.46 5.24 7.78
N GLN A 10 1.79 4.90 6.68
CA GLN A 10 2.29 5.12 5.32
C GLN A 10 2.40 6.61 5.01
N MET A 11 1.40 7.41 5.40
CA MET A 11 1.42 8.88 5.24
C MET A 11 2.51 9.55 6.09
N GLN A 12 2.88 8.93 7.22
CA GLN A 12 4.02 9.36 8.04
C GLN A 12 5.37 8.84 7.49
N GLU A 13 5.38 8.16 6.34
CA GLU A 13 6.57 7.53 5.74
C GLU A 13 7.26 6.48 6.64
N ARG A 14 6.54 6.02 7.67
CA ARG A 14 7.05 5.02 8.65
C ARG A 14 6.79 3.59 8.21
N LEU A 15 5.92 3.40 7.22
CA LEU A 15 5.59 2.09 6.70
C LEU A 15 5.54 2.14 5.18
N CYS A 16 6.31 1.24 4.55
CA CYS A 16 6.21 1.03 3.12
C CYS A 16 5.07 0.05 2.82
N VAL A 17 4.10 0.48 2.00
CA VAL A 17 2.90 -0.32 1.71
C VAL A 17 2.87 -0.76 0.26
N VAL A 18 2.50 -2.02 0.03
CA VAL A 18 2.32 -2.64 -1.28
C VAL A 18 0.89 -3.17 -1.37
N PRO A 19 -0.03 -2.48 -2.06
CA PRO A 19 -1.36 -3.03 -2.26
C PRO A 19 -1.32 -4.19 -3.25
N VAL A 20 -2.03 -5.27 -2.92
CA VAL A 20 -2.25 -6.43 -3.80
C VAL A 20 -3.73 -6.50 -4.12
N PHE A 21 -4.09 -6.29 -5.38
CA PHE A 21 -5.46 -6.33 -5.87
C PHE A 21 -5.74 -7.71 -6.47
N TYR A 22 -6.38 -8.57 -5.67
CA TYR A 22 -6.64 -9.96 -6.04
C TYR A 22 -8.00 -10.12 -6.71
N GLY A 23 -8.01 -10.38 -8.01
CA GLY A 23 -9.22 -10.68 -8.79
C GLY A 23 -10.12 -9.47 -9.05
N LEU A 24 -9.64 -8.25 -8.79
CA LEU A 24 -10.44 -7.03 -8.88
C LEU A 24 -9.63 -5.85 -9.41
N GLU A 25 -10.33 -4.87 -9.99
CA GLU A 25 -9.73 -3.61 -10.43
C GLU A 25 -9.47 -2.68 -9.23
N PRO A 26 -8.30 -2.03 -9.13
CA PRO A 26 -8.02 -1.03 -8.10
C PRO A 26 -9.07 0.10 -8.07
N SER A 27 -9.66 0.43 -9.23
CA SER A 27 -10.69 1.45 -9.36
C SER A 27 -11.97 1.13 -8.56
N ALA A 28 -12.33 -0.16 -8.45
CA ALA A 28 -13.48 -0.60 -7.66
C ALA A 28 -13.24 -0.38 -6.16
N VAL A 29 -12.00 -0.55 -5.69
CA VAL A 29 -11.60 -0.23 -4.31
C VAL A 29 -11.58 1.27 -4.08
N ARG A 30 -10.94 2.03 -5.00
CA ARG A 30 -10.75 3.48 -4.89
C ARG A 30 -12.05 4.26 -4.77
N HIS A 31 -13.07 3.81 -5.51
CA HIS A 31 -14.38 4.45 -5.57
C HIS A 31 -15.47 3.65 -4.85
N GLN A 32 -15.10 2.61 -4.10
CA GLN A 32 -16.03 1.78 -3.31
C GLN A 32 -17.24 1.28 -4.14
N GLN A 33 -16.96 0.70 -5.31
CA GLN A 33 -17.99 0.19 -6.22
C GLN A 33 -18.22 -1.31 -6.02
N GLY A 34 -19.41 -1.79 -6.37
CA GLY A 34 -19.77 -3.20 -6.30
C GLY A 34 -19.65 -3.74 -4.88
N SER A 35 -18.83 -4.78 -4.67
CA SER A 35 -18.64 -5.40 -3.35
C SER A 35 -17.99 -4.48 -2.30
N PHE A 36 -17.39 -3.36 -2.73
CA PHE A 36 -16.80 -2.36 -1.83
C PHE A 36 -17.79 -1.26 -1.44
N ASP A 37 -19.04 -1.30 -1.91
CA ASP A 37 -20.04 -0.32 -1.56
C ASP A 37 -20.30 -0.30 -0.03
N LEU A 38 -20.18 0.90 0.54
CA LEU A 38 -20.32 1.17 1.96
C LEU A 38 -21.67 1.80 2.32
N GLU A 39 -22.57 2.08 1.36
CA GLU A 39 -23.85 2.75 1.64
C GLU A 39 -24.71 1.99 2.66
N ARG A 40 -24.72 0.65 2.59
CA ARG A 40 -25.46 -0.19 3.55
C ARG A 40 -25.01 -0.03 5.01
N TYR A 41 -23.79 0.48 5.22
CA TYR A 41 -23.20 0.73 6.53
C TYR A 41 -23.28 2.20 6.93
N ASN A 42 -23.80 3.09 6.08
CA ASN A 42 -23.81 4.53 6.30
C ASN A 42 -25.04 4.96 7.12
N ARG A 43 -25.00 4.69 8.43
CA ARG A 43 -26.02 5.11 9.41
C ARG A 43 -25.45 6.21 10.32
N PRO A 44 -26.28 7.02 10.98
CA PRO A 44 -25.80 8.09 11.86
C PRO A 44 -24.76 7.62 12.89
N GLU A 45 -24.92 6.42 13.43
CA GLU A 45 -24.03 5.86 14.47
C GLU A 45 -22.70 5.34 13.90
N THR A 46 -22.62 5.13 12.59
CA THR A 46 -21.46 4.55 11.89
C THR A 46 -20.84 5.50 10.86
N ALA A 47 -21.42 6.69 10.66
CA ALA A 47 -21.00 7.66 9.66
C ALA A 47 -19.50 7.99 9.75
N ASP A 48 -19.00 8.25 10.96
CA ASP A 48 -17.57 8.54 11.17
C ASP A 48 -16.66 7.36 10.80
N LYS A 49 -17.10 6.13 11.07
CA LYS A 49 -16.35 4.92 10.70
C LYS A 49 -16.34 4.72 9.19
N VAL A 50 -17.50 4.89 8.55
CA VAL A 50 -17.63 4.80 7.09
C VAL A 50 -16.76 5.84 6.40
N LEU A 51 -16.73 7.08 6.91
CA LEU A 51 -15.86 8.13 6.38
C LEU A 51 -14.39 7.72 6.43
N ARG A 52 -13.91 7.20 7.58
CA ARG A 52 -12.54 6.72 7.73
C ARG A 52 -12.22 5.54 6.81
N TRP A 53 -13.17 4.63 6.60
CA TRP A 53 -13.00 3.51 5.67
C TRP A 53 -12.90 3.97 4.22
N ARG A 54 -13.76 4.92 3.80
CA ARG A 54 -13.69 5.52 2.45
C ARG A 54 -12.33 6.16 2.21
N GLN A 55 -11.86 6.95 3.17
CA GLN A 55 -10.54 7.58 3.09
C GLN A 55 -9.42 6.53 2.96
N ALA A 56 -9.42 5.51 3.83
CA ALA A 56 -8.38 4.48 3.80
C ALA A 56 -8.39 3.66 2.49
N LEU A 57 -9.57 3.29 1.99
CA LEU A 57 -9.74 2.57 0.72
C LEU A 57 -9.33 3.42 -0.50
N ASN A 58 -9.64 4.72 -0.47
CA ASN A 58 -9.22 5.64 -1.51
C ASN A 58 -7.69 5.80 -1.54
N LEU A 59 -7.07 6.01 -0.38
CA LEU A 59 -5.63 6.18 -0.24
C LEU A 59 -4.87 4.93 -0.68
N ILE A 60 -5.22 3.74 -0.16
CA ILE A 60 -4.52 2.49 -0.51
C ILE A 60 -4.64 2.18 -2.01
N ALA A 61 -5.80 2.45 -2.62
CA ALA A 61 -6.01 2.24 -4.04
C ALA A 61 -5.38 3.34 -4.91
N GLY A 62 -4.88 4.42 -4.29
CA GLY A 62 -4.04 5.45 -4.91
C GLY A 62 -2.59 5.02 -5.11
N ILE A 63 -2.11 4.06 -4.30
CA ILE A 63 -0.72 3.58 -4.32
C ILE A 63 -0.53 2.55 -5.43
N SER A 64 0.58 2.65 -6.16
CA SER A 64 0.99 1.63 -7.13
C SER A 64 1.18 0.26 -6.45
N GLY A 65 0.49 -0.76 -6.97
CA GLY A 65 0.46 -2.10 -6.40
C GLY A 65 0.61 -3.20 -7.44
N VAL A 66 0.29 -4.42 -7.03
CA VAL A 66 0.28 -5.60 -7.90
C VAL A 66 -1.15 -6.04 -8.14
N GLU A 67 -1.53 -6.16 -9.42
CA GLU A 67 -2.85 -6.60 -9.83
C GLU A 67 -2.78 -8.05 -10.31
N SER A 68 -3.49 -8.97 -9.64
CA SER A 68 -3.40 -10.39 -9.98
C SER A 68 -3.92 -10.69 -11.39
N ARG A 69 -4.87 -9.89 -11.89
CA ARG A 69 -5.42 -9.99 -13.24
C ARG A 69 -4.41 -9.68 -14.35
N LEU A 70 -3.32 -9.00 -14.00
CA LEU A 70 -2.19 -8.71 -14.91
C LEU A 70 -1.06 -9.74 -14.76
N CYS A 71 -1.28 -10.82 -14.01
CA CYS A 71 -0.34 -11.93 -13.84
C CYS A 71 -0.86 -13.16 -14.58
N SER A 72 0.04 -13.95 -15.14
CA SER A 72 -0.31 -15.18 -15.87
C SER A 72 -0.90 -16.26 -14.96
N ASP A 73 -0.41 -16.31 -13.72
CA ASP A 73 -0.72 -17.32 -12.72
C ASP A 73 -0.29 -16.81 -11.33
N GLU A 74 -0.63 -17.57 -10.28
CA GLU A 74 -0.30 -17.24 -8.89
C GLU A 74 1.21 -17.23 -8.61
N THR A 75 2.00 -18.04 -9.32
CA THR A 75 3.46 -18.06 -9.16
C THR A 75 4.06 -16.74 -9.66
N SER A 76 3.60 -16.25 -10.81
CA SER A 76 3.96 -14.95 -11.36
C SER A 76 3.55 -13.80 -10.45
N LEU A 77 2.36 -13.88 -9.83
CA LEU A 77 1.91 -12.90 -8.84
C LEU A 77 2.85 -12.85 -7.63
N VAL A 78 3.13 -14.00 -7.01
CA VAL A 78 4.02 -14.09 -5.84
C VAL A 78 5.42 -13.60 -6.19
N GLY A 79 5.94 -13.97 -7.37
CA GLY A 79 7.24 -13.47 -7.87
C GLY A 79 7.28 -11.95 -7.97
N LYS A 80 6.26 -11.31 -8.57
CA LYS A 80 6.18 -9.84 -8.65
C LYS A 80 6.13 -9.19 -7.28
N ILE A 81 5.40 -9.77 -6.32
CA ILE A 81 5.33 -9.27 -4.94
C ILE A 81 6.72 -9.37 -4.28
N ALA A 82 7.38 -10.53 -4.39
CA ALA A 82 8.72 -10.75 -3.84
C ALA A 82 9.76 -9.78 -4.43
N ASP A 83 9.73 -9.57 -5.75
CA ASP A 83 10.61 -8.61 -6.42
C ASP A 83 10.36 -7.17 -5.96
N PHE A 84 9.09 -6.81 -5.79
CA PHE A 84 8.71 -5.48 -5.35
C PHE A 84 9.19 -5.19 -3.92
N VAL A 85 8.98 -6.14 -3.00
CA VAL A 85 9.47 -6.05 -1.63
C VAL A 85 11.01 -6.00 -1.62
N SER A 86 11.68 -6.90 -2.34
CA SER A 86 13.14 -6.97 -2.39
C SER A 86 13.78 -5.66 -2.87
N ARG A 87 13.25 -5.06 -3.94
CA ARG A 87 13.74 -3.77 -4.47
C ARG A 87 13.55 -2.61 -3.49
N ARG A 88 12.51 -2.62 -2.68
CA ARG A 88 12.29 -1.55 -1.69
C ARG A 88 13.20 -1.72 -0.48
N THR A 89 13.43 -2.94 -0.02
CA THR A 89 14.39 -3.22 1.06
C THR A 89 15.81 -2.78 0.67
N THR A 90 16.25 -3.04 -0.56
CA THR A 90 17.58 -2.60 -1.02
C THR A 90 17.71 -1.09 -1.10
N LEU A 91 16.66 -0.37 -1.54
CA LEU A 91 16.66 1.10 -1.57
C LEU A 91 16.76 1.71 -0.16
N MET A 92 16.06 1.15 0.83
CA MET A 92 16.14 1.62 2.21
C MET A 92 17.54 1.43 2.81
N HIS A 93 18.18 0.29 2.57
CA HIS A 93 19.57 0.03 2.99
C HIS A 93 20.59 0.94 2.29
N SER A 94 20.38 1.25 1.01
CA SER A 94 21.30 2.10 0.24
C SER A 94 21.33 3.54 0.75
N ILE A 95 20.19 4.09 1.19
CA ILE A 95 20.09 5.45 1.76
C ILE A 95 20.82 5.52 3.11
N ASP A 96 20.74 4.45 3.90
CA ASP A 96 21.42 4.35 5.20
C ASP A 96 22.96 4.30 5.03
N LEU A 97 23.45 3.52 4.06
CA LEU A 97 24.88 3.41 3.75
C LEU A 97 25.49 4.68 3.13
N SER A 98 24.70 5.51 2.43
CA SER A 98 25.18 6.79 1.90
C SER A 98 25.46 7.86 2.97
N ASN A 99 24.98 7.64 4.21
CA ASN A 99 25.25 8.54 5.34
C ASN A 99 26.51 8.15 6.15
N ILE A 100 27.26 7.12 5.71
CA ILE A 100 28.52 6.68 6.33
C ILE A 100 29.67 6.91 5.35
N VAL A 101 29.86 8.15 4.92
CA VAL A 101 31.16 8.61 4.36
C VAL A 101 31.79 9.54 5.37
N GLY A 102 32.38 8.92 6.39
CA GLY A 102 33.30 9.56 7.33
C GLY A 102 34.65 8.86 7.18
N GLY A 103 35.53 9.46 6.41
CA GLY A 103 36.84 8.91 6.11
C GLY A 103 37.72 9.92 5.40
N ASP A 104 37.85 11.11 5.99
CA ASP A 104 38.99 11.98 5.74
C ASP A 104 40.27 11.20 6.06
N THR A 105 40.95 10.67 5.05
CA THR A 105 42.38 10.38 5.17
C THR A 105 43.13 11.64 4.79
N HIS A 106 43.33 12.50 5.80
CA HIS A 106 44.37 13.53 5.77
C HIS A 106 45.71 12.89 6.16
N MET A 107 46.71 13.16 5.30
CA MET A 107 48.15 12.84 5.34
C MET A 107 48.58 11.40 4.99
#